data_AF-A0A8S2RPU6-F1
#
_entry.id   AF-A0A8S2RPU6-F1
#
_cell.length_a   1.000
_cell.length_b   1.000
_cell.length_c   1.000
_cell.angle_alpha   90.00
_cell.angle_beta   90.00
_cell.angle_gamma   90.00
#
_symmetry.space_group_name_H-M   'P 1'
#
loop_
_entity.id
_entity.type
_entity.pdbx_description
1 polymer ?
#
loop_
_entity_poly.entity_id
_entity_poly.type
_entity_poly.pdbx_seq_one_letter_code
_entity_poly.pdbx_strand_id
1 'polypeptide(L)'
;MDVQLDDVVYEHDILKQELEIPNKSNSHHLLKQIDEWKKDSIDKINQLADECRTDVVKLLDKNKDQLIDSFRKISNRVRKGRDDEDYDERDLSKWMTELKQLKDELIKPSNFRIEEDKQRSPWIQKIRVREDFHEQAKVEN
;
A
#
# COMPACT_ATOMS: atom_id res chain seq x y z
N MET A 1 -42.62 -48.03 -33.18
CA MET A 1 -41.71 -48.47 -32.11
C MET A 1 -40.26 -48.21 -32.51
N ASP A 2 -39.90 -48.32 -33.79
CA ASP A 2 -38.55 -48.04 -34.31
C ASP A 2 -38.10 -46.56 -34.20
N VAL A 3 -38.99 -45.58 -34.40
CA VAL A 3 -38.64 -44.14 -34.35
C VAL A 3 -38.08 -43.71 -32.98
N GLN A 4 -38.59 -44.30 -31.89
CA GLN A 4 -38.10 -43.97 -30.54
C GLN A 4 -36.71 -44.56 -30.27
N LEU A 5 -36.36 -45.67 -30.92
CA LEU A 5 -35.03 -46.26 -30.80
C LEU A 5 -34.02 -45.45 -31.61
N ASP A 6 -34.40 -44.99 -32.81
CA ASP A 6 -33.58 -44.12 -33.64
C ASP A 6 -33.25 -42.80 -32.93
N ASP A 7 -34.22 -42.18 -32.24
CA ASP A 7 -34.00 -40.98 -31.44
C ASP A 7 -33.01 -41.23 -30.28
N VAL A 8 -33.12 -42.38 -29.61
CA VAL A 8 -32.21 -42.75 -28.50
C VAL A 8 -30.81 -43.05 -29.02
N VAL A 9 -30.67 -43.71 -30.17
CA VAL A 9 -29.37 -43.98 -30.81
C VAL A 9 -28.72 -42.67 -31.27
N TYR A 10 -29.50 -41.75 -31.81
CA TYR A 10 -29.02 -40.43 -32.21
C TYR A 10 -28.46 -39.64 -31.01
N GLU A 11 -29.21 -39.54 -29.91
CA GLU A 11 -28.74 -38.88 -28.68
C GLU A 11 -27.53 -39.60 -28.06
N HIS A 12 -27.51 -40.94 -28.08
CA HIS A 12 -26.37 -41.72 -27.62
C HIS A 12 -25.10 -41.41 -28.43
N ASP A 13 -25.20 -41.36 -29.75
CA ASP A 13 -24.06 -41.12 -30.63
C ASP A 13 -23.55 -39.67 -30.53
N ILE A 14 -24.45 -38.69 -30.35
CA ILE A 14 -24.07 -37.31 -30.01
C ILE A 14 -23.30 -37.27 -28.71
N LEU A 15 -23.84 -37.86 -27.63
CA LEU A 15 -23.19 -37.85 -26.32
C LEU A 15 -21.81 -38.54 -26.38
N LYS A 16 -21.72 -39.68 -27.07
CA LYS A 16 -20.46 -40.39 -27.27
C LYS A 16 -19.44 -39.50 -28.00
N GLN A 17 -19.85 -38.79 -29.05
CA GLN A 17 -18.99 -37.88 -29.77
C GLN A 17 -18.53 -36.72 -28.88
N GLU A 18 -19.41 -36.17 -28.04
CA GLU A 18 -19.06 -35.11 -27.07
C GLU A 18 -18.07 -35.59 -25.99
N LEU A 19 -18.21 -36.84 -25.53
CA LEU A 19 -17.31 -37.46 -24.55
C LEU A 19 -15.94 -37.82 -25.14
N GLU A 20 -15.89 -38.16 -26.42
CA GLU A 20 -14.65 -38.52 -27.14
C GLU A 20 -13.85 -37.29 -27.61
N ILE A 21 -14.47 -36.10 -27.68
CA ILE A 21 -13.75 -34.85 -27.93
C ILE A 21 -12.82 -34.59 -26.73
N PRO A 22 -11.49 -34.56 -26.94
CA PRO A 22 -10.55 -34.25 -25.88
C PRO A 22 -10.90 -32.88 -25.31
N ASN A 23 -11.24 -32.86 -24.02
CA ASN A 23 -11.68 -31.66 -23.32
C ASN A 23 -10.64 -30.55 -23.55
N LYS A 24 -10.95 -29.57 -24.41
CA LYS A 24 -10.10 -28.37 -24.55
C LYS A 24 -10.16 -27.69 -23.20
N SER A 25 -9.09 -27.88 -22.43
CA SER A 25 -8.95 -27.57 -20.99
C SER A 25 -9.24 -26.12 -20.58
N ASN A 26 -9.62 -25.21 -21.50
CA ASN A 26 -9.96 -23.82 -21.17
C ASN A 26 -11.41 -23.45 -21.53
N SER A 27 -12.19 -24.36 -22.12
CA SER A 27 -13.58 -24.07 -22.52
C SER A 27 -14.61 -24.45 -21.44
N HIS A 28 -14.24 -25.30 -20.49
CA HIS A 28 -15.15 -25.76 -19.45
C HIS A 28 -15.52 -24.61 -18.51
N HIS A 29 -16.82 -24.41 -18.27
CA HIS A 29 -17.33 -23.30 -17.47
C HIS A 29 -16.72 -23.21 -16.06
N LEU A 30 -16.46 -24.34 -15.38
CA LEU A 30 -15.78 -24.34 -14.07
C LEU A 30 -14.34 -23.80 -14.14
N LEU A 31 -13.61 -24.07 -15.23
CA LEU A 31 -12.24 -23.58 -15.39
C LEU A 31 -12.24 -22.07 -15.65
N LYS A 32 -13.22 -21.57 -16.41
CA LYS A 32 -13.45 -20.13 -16.56
C LYS A 32 -13.78 -19.44 -15.23
N GLN A 33 -14.61 -20.06 -14.38
CA GLN A 33 -14.91 -19.51 -13.05
C GLN A 33 -13.66 -19.41 -12.18
N ILE A 34 -12.75 -20.40 -12.25
CA ILE A 34 -11.47 -20.35 -11.54
C ILE A 34 -10.60 -19.20 -12.06
N ASP A 35 -10.53 -19.01 -13.39
CA ASP A 35 -9.79 -17.91 -14.01
C ASP A 35 -10.37 -16.54 -13.63
N GLU A 36 -11.70 -16.41 -13.58
CA GLU A 36 -12.40 -15.22 -13.11
C GLU A 36 -12.06 -14.92 -11.65
N TRP A 37 -12.14 -15.91 -10.75
CA TRP A 37 -11.77 -15.73 -9.35
C TRP A 37 -10.31 -15.32 -9.16
N LYS A 38 -9.40 -15.89 -9.96
CA LYS A 38 -7.99 -15.50 -9.96
C LYS A 38 -7.83 -14.04 -10.37
N LYS A 39 -8.48 -13.63 -11.45
CA LYS A 39 -8.43 -12.25 -11.95
C LYS A 39 -8.97 -11.28 -10.90
N ASP A 40 -10.17 -11.54 -10.37
CA ASP A 40 -10.80 -10.72 -9.34
C ASP A 40 -9.93 -10.59 -8.09
N SER A 41 -9.22 -11.66 -7.72
CA SER A 41 -8.30 -11.65 -6.57
C SER A 41 -7.09 -10.76 -6.82
N ILE A 42 -6.49 -10.84 -8.01
CA ILE A 42 -5.36 -9.98 -8.42
C ILE A 42 -5.81 -8.51 -8.44
N ASP A 43 -6.97 -8.23 -9.03
CA ASP A 43 -7.49 -6.88 -9.13
C ASP A 43 -7.74 -6.27 -7.74
N LYS A 44 -8.30 -7.03 -6.80
CA LYS A 44 -8.46 -6.60 -5.40
C LYS A 44 -7.13 -6.32 -4.71
N ILE A 45 -6.10 -7.16 -4.93
CA ILE A 45 -4.76 -6.95 -4.36
C ILE A 45 -4.15 -5.65 -4.90
N ASN A 46 -4.24 -5.44 -6.21
CA ASN A 46 -3.74 -4.22 -6.85
C ASN A 46 -4.45 -2.98 -6.31
N GLN A 47 -5.78 -3.01 -6.23
CA GLN A 47 -6.57 -1.92 -5.66
C GLN A 47 -6.13 -1.59 -4.23
N LEU A 48 -5.98 -2.59 -3.36
CA LEU A 48 -5.52 -2.39 -1.98
C LEU A 48 -4.11 -1.79 -1.91
N ALA A 49 -3.22 -2.22 -2.81
CA ALA A 49 -1.88 -1.66 -2.90
C ALA A 49 -1.90 -0.18 -3.32
N ASP A 50 -2.75 0.18 -4.27
CA ASP A 50 -2.89 1.56 -4.76
C ASP A 50 -3.55 2.48 -3.74
N GLU A 51 -4.56 1.98 -3.00
CA GLU A 51 -5.13 2.67 -1.85
C GLU A 51 -4.05 2.94 -0.80
N CYS A 52 -3.25 1.93 -0.45
CA CYS A 52 -2.16 2.09 0.52
C CYS A 52 -1.10 3.09 0.04
N ARG A 53 -0.71 3.06 -1.25
CA ARG A 53 0.23 4.04 -1.82
C ARG A 53 -0.34 5.45 -1.72
N THR A 54 -1.61 5.63 -2.03
CA THR A 54 -2.29 6.92 -1.96
C THR A 54 -2.29 7.46 -0.53
N ASP A 55 -2.54 6.61 0.46
CA ASP A 55 -2.50 7.00 1.87
C ASP A 55 -1.08 7.38 2.32
N VAL A 56 -0.05 6.63 1.91
CA VAL A 56 1.35 6.97 2.17
C VAL A 56 1.69 8.35 1.59
N VAL A 57 1.32 8.61 0.32
CA VAL A 57 1.59 9.90 -0.33
C VAL A 57 0.95 11.06 0.45
N LYS A 58 -0.32 10.92 0.85
CA LYS A 58 -1.00 11.95 1.65
C LYS A 58 -0.31 12.22 2.99
N LEU A 59 0.20 11.18 3.65
CA LEU A 59 0.94 11.34 4.91
C LEU A 59 2.29 12.00 4.69
N LEU A 60 3.01 11.63 3.62
CA LEU A 60 4.26 12.27 3.23
C LEU A 60 4.06 13.76 2.89
N ASP A 61 2.99 14.11 2.19
CA ASP A 61 2.65 15.50 1.88
C ASP A 61 2.38 16.31 3.15
N LYS A 62 1.59 15.77 4.09
CA LYS A 62 1.36 16.41 5.40
C LYS A 62 2.66 16.58 6.19
N ASN A 63 3.52 15.56 6.21
CA ASN A 63 4.81 15.63 6.88
C ASN A 63 5.69 16.72 6.24
N LYS A 64 5.68 16.82 4.91
CA LYS A 64 6.40 17.86 4.17
C LYS A 64 5.95 19.26 4.55
N ASP A 65 4.64 19.49 4.71
CA ASP A 65 4.14 20.80 5.17
C ASP A 65 4.66 21.16 6.57
N GLN A 66 4.70 20.18 7.49
CA GLN A 66 5.28 20.37 8.83
C GLN A 66 6.80 20.66 8.78
N LEU A 67 7.53 19.99 7.89
CA LEU A 67 8.96 20.24 7.68
C LEU A 67 9.21 21.64 7.11
N ILE A 68 8.36 22.10 6.18
CA ILE A 68 8.45 23.46 5.62
C ILE A 68 8.27 24.51 6.71
N ASP A 69 7.28 24.34 7.60
CA ASP A 69 7.05 25.26 8.72
C ASP A 69 8.22 25.28 9.71
N SER A 70 8.75 24.11 10.05
CA SER A 70 9.93 23.99 10.92
C SER A 70 11.17 24.64 10.28
N PHE A 71 11.39 24.40 8.98
CA PHE A 71 12.46 25.05 8.22
C PHE A 71 12.32 26.57 8.19
N ARG A 72 11.10 27.08 8.03
CA ARG A 72 10.82 28.53 8.06
C ARG A 72 11.15 29.14 9.42
N LYS A 73 10.84 28.45 10.52
CA LYS A 73 11.19 28.88 11.89
C LYS A 73 12.70 28.93 12.11
N ILE A 74 13.45 27.94 11.64
CA ILE A 74 14.93 27.97 11.68
C ILE A 74 15.46 29.12 10.84
N SER A 75 14.98 29.26 9.60
CA SER A 75 15.40 30.32 8.68
C SER A 75 15.20 31.71 9.26
N ASN A 76 14.08 31.96 9.94
CA ASN A 76 13.81 33.23 10.60
C ASN A 76 14.77 33.49 11.78
N ARG A 77 15.09 32.46 12.59
CA ARG A 77 16.05 32.58 13.70
C ARG A 77 17.47 32.87 13.19
N VAL A 78 17.92 32.12 12.19
CA VAL A 78 19.22 32.32 11.54
C VAL A 78 19.33 33.72 10.95
N ARG A 79 18.30 34.18 10.24
CA ARG A 79 18.27 35.54 9.67
C ARG A 79 18.34 36.60 10.76
N LYS A 80 17.52 36.50 11.81
CA LYS A 80 17.53 37.45 12.92
C LYS A 80 18.87 37.51 13.63
N GLY A 81 19.42 36.37 14.05
CA GLY A 81 20.72 36.36 14.73
C GLY A 81 21.84 36.94 13.87
N ARG A 82 21.80 36.72 12.55
CA ARG A 82 22.75 37.35 11.62
C ARG A 82 22.54 38.86 11.51
N ASP A 83 21.30 39.31 11.35
CA ASP A 83 20.97 40.71 11.12
C ASP A 83 21.15 41.55 12.40
N ASP A 84 20.91 40.95 13.57
CA ASP A 84 21.07 41.57 14.90
C ASP A 84 22.50 41.41 15.46
N GLU A 85 23.39 40.68 14.75
CA GLU A 85 24.72 40.21 15.23
C GLU A 85 24.67 39.50 16.60
N ASP A 86 23.50 38.98 16.98
CA ASP A 86 23.21 38.34 18.26
C ASP A 86 23.14 36.82 18.08
N TYR A 87 24.30 36.19 18.07
CA TYR A 87 24.43 34.73 18.07
C TYR A 87 25.72 34.30 18.76
N ASP A 88 25.70 33.12 19.38
CA ASP A 88 26.89 32.47 19.90
C ASP A 88 27.11 31.07 19.30
N GLU A 89 28.17 30.40 19.73
CA GLU A 89 28.50 29.04 19.26
C GLU A 89 27.39 28.01 19.54
N ARG A 90 26.62 28.20 20.62
CA ARG A 90 25.51 27.32 20.98
C ARG A 90 24.35 27.50 20.01
N ASP A 91 24.05 28.73 19.60
CA ASP A 91 23.03 29.01 18.60
C ASP A 91 23.39 28.38 17.24
N LEU A 92 24.63 28.55 16.80
CA LEU A 92 25.14 27.94 15.56
C LEU A 92 25.06 26.41 15.59
N SER A 93 25.51 25.80 16.69
CA SER A 93 25.46 24.36 16.88
C SER A 93 24.02 23.84 16.89
N LYS A 94 23.11 24.57 17.55
CA LYS A 94 21.69 24.24 17.60
C LYS A 94 21.04 24.31 16.23
N TRP A 95 21.20 25.40 15.49
CA TRP A 95 20.61 25.52 14.15
C TRP A 95 21.15 24.46 13.19
N MET A 96 22.45 24.18 13.25
CA MET A 96 23.05 23.13 12.42
C MET A 96 22.50 21.74 12.76
N THR A 97 22.25 21.46 14.03
CA THR A 97 21.66 20.20 14.49
C THR A 97 20.22 20.07 14.02
N GLU A 98 19.41 21.12 14.20
CA GLU A 98 18.00 21.15 13.74
C GLU A 98 17.91 21.01 12.20
N LEU A 99 18.82 21.62 11.44
CA LEU A 99 18.89 21.46 9.98
C LEU A 99 19.25 20.03 9.55
N LYS A 100 20.16 19.36 10.27
CA LYS A 100 20.49 17.95 10.02
C LYS A 100 19.29 17.04 10.30
N GLN A 101 18.59 17.27 11.41
CA GLN A 101 17.39 16.52 11.77
C GLN A 101 16.29 16.67 10.71
N LEU A 102 16.01 17.89 10.24
CA LEU A 102 15.04 18.10 9.16
C LEU A 102 15.43 17.39 7.86
N LYS A 103 16.73 17.33 7.55
CA LYS A 103 17.21 16.61 6.37
C LYS A 103 16.99 15.10 6.50
N ASP A 104 17.22 14.55 7.69
CA ASP A 104 17.00 13.13 7.96
C ASP A 104 15.50 12.80 7.92
N GLU A 105 14.65 13.63 8.51
CA GLU A 105 13.18 13.48 8.50
C GLU A 105 12.56 13.62 7.11
N LEU A 106 13.18 14.41 6.21
CA LEU A 106 12.76 14.54 4.82
C LEU A 106 12.99 13.24 4.03
N ILE A 107 14.09 12.54 4.31
CA ILE A 107 14.47 11.29 3.61
C ILE A 107 13.74 10.10 4.22
N LYS A 108 13.64 10.09 5.55
CA LYS A 108 13.03 9.00 6.32
C LYS A 108 12.17 9.60 7.44
N PRO A 109 10.86 9.78 7.20
CA PRO A 109 9.95 10.20 8.25
C PRO A 109 9.94 9.16 9.38
N SER A 110 10.26 9.58 10.60
CA SER A 110 10.28 8.70 11.77
C SER A 110 8.88 8.41 12.33
N ASN A 111 7.88 9.16 11.88
CA ASN A 111 6.51 9.17 12.37
C ASN A 111 5.61 8.14 11.70
N PHE A 112 6.05 7.42 10.66
CA PHE A 112 5.19 6.43 10.01
C PHE A 112 5.93 5.14 9.67
N ARG A 113 5.24 4.02 9.85
CA ARG A 113 5.72 2.69 9.47
C ARG A 113 4.70 1.97 8.60
N ILE A 114 5.20 1.29 7.57
CA ILE A 114 4.42 0.37 6.76
C ILE A 114 4.50 -1.01 7.39
N GLU A 115 3.34 -1.61 7.65
CA GLU A 115 3.26 -2.95 8.24
C GLU A 115 2.27 -3.83 7.48
N GLU A 116 2.59 -5.13 7.46
CA GLU A 116 1.68 -6.17 6.98
C GLU A 116 0.75 -6.59 8.12
N ASP A 117 -0.56 -6.47 7.90
CA ASP A 117 -1.56 -7.02 8.81
C ASP A 117 -1.67 -8.54 8.60
N LYS A 118 -0.88 -9.26 9.39
CA LYS A 118 -0.79 -10.74 9.38
C LYS A 118 -1.97 -11.42 10.07
N GLN A 119 -2.85 -10.69 10.76
CA GLN A 119 -3.90 -11.29 11.58
C GLN A 119 -5.24 -11.49 10.87
N ARG A 120 -5.47 -10.83 9.72
CA ARG A 120 -6.79 -10.79 9.08
C ARG A 120 -7.06 -11.82 7.99
N SER A 121 -6.04 -12.38 7.35
CA SER A 121 -6.23 -13.44 6.34
C SER A 121 -4.92 -14.18 6.07
N PRO A 122 -4.91 -15.53 6.05
CA PRO A 122 -3.72 -16.31 5.71
C PRO A 122 -3.34 -16.19 4.22
N TRP A 123 -4.23 -15.69 3.36
CA TRP A 123 -4.02 -15.68 1.90
C TRP A 123 -3.69 -14.30 1.32
N ILE A 124 -4.18 -13.22 1.93
CA ILE A 124 -3.89 -11.84 1.49
C ILE A 124 -3.65 -10.97 2.73
N GLN A 125 -2.39 -10.64 2.98
CA GLN A 125 -2.01 -9.72 4.07
C GLN A 125 -2.29 -8.30 3.63
N LYS A 126 -3.06 -7.54 4.42
CA LYS A 126 -3.36 -6.14 4.11
C LYS A 126 -2.18 -5.27 4.55
N ILE A 127 -1.57 -4.54 3.61
CA ILE A 127 -0.57 -3.53 3.96
C ILE A 127 -1.30 -2.33 4.58
N ARG A 128 -0.80 -1.82 5.71
CA ARG A 128 -1.33 -0.65 6.40
C ARG A 128 -0.21 0.30 6.77
N VAL A 129 -0.54 1.58 6.82
CA VAL A 129 0.35 2.61 7.38
C VAL A 129 -0.08 2.87 8.82
N ARG A 130 0.87 2.84 9.75
CA ARG A 130 0.67 3.33 11.12
C ARG A 130 1.45 4.61 11.32
N GLU A 131 0.84 5.53 12.07
CA GLU A 131 1.49 6.72 12.61
C GLU A 131 1.96 6.39 14.03
N ASP A 132 3.26 6.52 14.26
CA ASP A 132 3.86 6.31 15.57
C ASP A 132 3.86 7.66 16.31
N PHE A 133 2.91 7.85 17.22
CA PHE A 133 2.92 8.99 18.13
C PHE A 133 4.01 8.78 19.19
N HIS A 134 5.13 9.49 19.07
CA HIS A 134 6.05 9.65 20.20
C HIS A 134 5.42 10.58 21.24
N GLU A 135 4.72 9.99 22.20
CA GLU A 135 4.36 10.65 23.45
C GLU A 135 5.69 10.96 24.18
N GLN A 136 6.04 12.24 24.25
CA GLN A 136 7.17 12.69 25.05
C GLN A 136 6.85 12.34 26.51
N ALA A 137 7.48 11.29 27.02
CA ALA A 137 7.47 10.96 28.43
C ALA A 137 7.97 12.18 29.20
N LYS A 138 7.05 12.84 29.91
CA LYS A 138 7.39 13.74 31.02
C LYS A 138 8.28 12.93 31.97
N VAL A 139 9.55 13.30 32.03
CA VAL A 139 10.41 12.92 33.15
C VAL A 139 9.88 13.69 34.36
N GLU A 140 9.13 13.00 35.22
CA GLU A 140 8.87 13.44 36.58
C GLU A 140 9.87 12.74 37.54
N ASN A 141 10.51 13.60 38.35
CA ASN A 141 11.49 13.40 39.44
C ASN A 141 12.98 13.29 39.09
#